data_AF-A0A3C0VNA4-F1
#
_entry.id   AF-A0A3C0VNA4-F1
#
_cell.length_a   1.000
_cell.length_b   1.000
_cell.length_c   1.000
_cell.angle_alpha   90.00
_cell.angle_beta   90.00
_cell.angle_gamma   90.00
#
_symmetry.space_group_name_H-M   'P 1'
#
loop_
_entity.id
_entity.type
_entity.pdbx_description
1 polymer ?
#
loop_
_entity_poly.entity_id
_entity_poly.type
_entity_poly.pdbx_seq_one_letter_code
_entity_poly.pdbx_strand_id
1 'polypeptide(L)'
;EWKIEEQYRAKGLNKDEVPATEFRAECRSFAEKWVAIQSEQFQRLGIIGDWDKPYTTMAFDAEAVIVQEFQKFVMNGALYRGSKPVMWSVVEKTALAEAEVEYEEHVSPTIFVKFPVKQAADPALTEGVSAVIWTTTPWTIPGNRAMACAKSLNYGLYQVGDEKLILCDDLAERAMSAADITDYQRLSDVEPEGLICAHPFAGQGYDFDVPILAGDFVTAETGTGLVHIAPGHGQDDFELGLKHRIEVPFTVDEAGVYFDHVPIFAGKRVLDENGKNGDANGAVITALIEANALFAKGKLRHQYPHSWRSKAPLIFRNTPQWFVSMEHNNLRDKALKAIDEVNWFPKAGRNRIHAMIENRPDWVLSRQRAWGVPLTVFMHRQSGEILRDEAVNQRIVDGVKTQGADAWFNTDPQVFLGDAYQASDYEQVTDILDVWFDSGTTHAFVLEERDNLHWPADVYLEGSDQHRGWFHSSLLESCATRGVAPYKNVVTHGFTMDEKGRKMSKSSGNAVDPLKVIDQSGAEIIRLWTTSCDYSEDQRIGPEIIKANTDAYRKMRNCFRFLL
;
A
#
# COMPACT_ATOMS: atom_id res chain seq x y z
N GLU A 1 11.62 1.20 13.22
CA GLU A 1 11.57 2.57 12.64
C GLU A 1 10.53 3.49 13.27
N TRP A 2 9.24 3.43 12.91
CA TRP A 2 8.23 4.43 13.33
C TRP A 2 8.19 4.73 14.85
N LYS A 3 8.28 3.72 15.72
CA LYS A 3 8.33 3.92 17.18
C LYS A 3 9.59 4.62 17.70
N ILE A 4 10.69 4.54 16.96
CA ILE A 4 11.91 5.32 17.24
C ILE A 4 11.72 6.74 16.72
N GLU A 5 11.15 6.92 15.52
CA GLU A 5 10.81 8.25 14.99
C GLU A 5 9.86 9.02 15.92
N GLU A 6 8.84 8.36 16.49
CA GLU A 6 7.95 8.94 17.50
C GLU A 6 8.73 9.46 18.72
N GLN A 7 9.78 8.75 19.15
CA GLN A 7 10.62 9.19 20.28
C GLN A 7 11.47 10.41 19.93
N TYR A 8 12.01 10.48 18.70
CA TYR A 8 12.72 11.66 18.22
C TYR A 8 11.80 12.87 18.07
N ARG A 9 10.63 12.70 17.46
CA ARG A 9 9.61 13.76 17.32
C ARG A 9 9.16 14.28 18.69
N ALA A 10 8.95 13.38 19.66
CA ALA A 10 8.61 13.77 21.04
C ALA A 10 9.71 14.58 21.74
N LYS A 11 10.98 14.44 21.31
CA LYS A 11 12.13 15.22 21.78
C LYS A 11 12.40 16.48 20.93
N GLY A 12 11.63 16.72 19.86
CA GLY A 12 11.84 17.83 18.93
C GLY A 12 13.07 17.67 18.03
N LEU A 13 13.58 16.45 17.87
CA LEU A 13 14.72 16.13 17.01
C LEU A 13 14.22 15.61 15.65
N ASN A 14 14.89 15.99 14.56
CA ASN A 14 14.61 15.43 13.25
C ASN A 14 15.41 14.13 13.06
N LYS A 15 14.74 13.07 12.58
CA LYS A 15 15.40 11.80 12.27
C LYS A 15 16.48 11.96 11.19
N ASP A 16 16.28 12.91 10.27
CA ASP A 16 17.17 13.14 9.13
C ASP A 16 18.55 13.70 9.58
N GLU A 17 18.64 14.13 10.85
CA GLU A 17 19.89 14.60 11.48
C GLU A 17 20.65 13.48 12.20
N VAL A 18 20.06 12.28 12.33
CA VAL A 18 20.68 11.13 13.02
C VAL A 18 21.41 10.25 12.00
N PRO A 19 22.67 9.86 12.24
CA PRO A 19 23.38 8.93 11.36
C PRO A 19 22.59 7.62 11.19
N ALA A 20 22.39 7.18 9.94
CA ALA A 20 21.54 6.02 9.63
C ALA A 20 21.95 4.73 10.37
N THR A 21 23.24 4.54 10.62
CA THR A 21 23.76 3.39 11.38
C THR A 21 23.38 3.45 12.86
N GLU A 22 23.44 4.63 13.48
CA GLU A 22 22.99 4.84 14.87
C GLU A 22 21.48 4.61 14.97
N PHE A 23 20.71 5.17 14.04
CA PHE A 23 19.27 4.98 13.99
C PHE A 23 18.84 3.51 13.85
N ARG A 24 19.55 2.73 13.01
CA ARG A 24 19.32 1.28 12.87
C ARG A 24 19.68 0.53 14.14
N ALA A 25 20.78 0.87 14.81
CA ALA A 25 21.15 0.26 16.08
C ALA A 25 20.08 0.47 17.17
N GLU A 26 19.49 1.68 17.24
CA GLU A 26 18.36 1.94 18.14
C GLU A 26 17.11 1.14 17.78
N CYS A 27 16.80 0.98 16.49
CA CYS A 27 15.71 0.12 16.03
C CYS A 27 15.94 -1.35 16.46
N ARG A 28 17.17 -1.86 16.33
CA ARG A 28 17.56 -3.21 16.77
C ARG A 28 17.36 -3.40 18.27
N SER A 29 17.92 -2.49 19.08
CA SER A 29 17.79 -2.52 20.55
C SER A 29 16.33 -2.47 21.01
N PHE A 30 15.51 -1.64 20.36
CA PHE A 30 14.09 -1.58 20.63
C PHE A 30 13.36 -2.88 20.29
N ALA A 31 13.67 -3.50 19.14
CA ALA A 31 13.10 -4.78 18.75
C ALA A 31 13.48 -5.89 19.75
N GLU A 32 14.76 -5.99 20.12
CA GLU A 32 15.27 -6.98 21.09
C GLU A 32 14.54 -6.89 22.44
N LYS A 33 14.33 -5.67 22.95
CA LYS A 33 13.56 -5.46 24.16
C LYS A 33 12.15 -6.05 24.06
N TRP A 34 11.45 -5.82 22.95
CA TRP A 34 10.09 -6.32 22.76
C TRP A 34 10.04 -7.82 22.51
N VAL A 35 11.03 -8.40 21.82
CA VAL A 35 11.17 -9.86 21.68
C VAL A 35 11.28 -10.52 23.06
N ALA A 36 12.12 -9.99 23.94
CA ALA A 36 12.27 -10.52 25.30
C ALA A 36 10.94 -10.46 26.09
N ILE A 37 10.29 -9.30 26.10
CA ILE A 37 9.00 -9.10 26.79
C ILE A 37 7.93 -10.04 26.24
N GLN A 38 7.77 -10.13 24.92
CA GLN A 38 6.75 -10.96 24.29
C GLN A 38 7.03 -12.46 24.48
N SER A 39 8.29 -12.87 24.47
CA SER A 39 8.69 -14.26 24.78
C SER A 39 8.24 -14.66 26.18
N GLU A 40 8.49 -13.83 27.20
CA GLU A 40 8.02 -14.08 28.56
C GLU A 40 6.49 -14.18 28.63
N GLN A 41 5.77 -13.30 27.93
CA GLN A 41 4.31 -13.30 27.89
C GLN A 41 3.71 -14.57 27.25
N PHE A 42 4.28 -15.03 26.14
CA PHE A 42 3.85 -16.29 25.50
C PHE A 42 4.20 -17.52 26.35
N GLN A 43 5.37 -17.52 27.01
CA GLN A 43 5.72 -18.56 27.99
C GLN A 43 4.79 -18.55 29.20
N ARG A 44 4.31 -17.36 29.62
CA ARG A 44 3.34 -17.23 30.72
C ARG A 44 1.95 -17.75 30.34
N LEU A 45 1.57 -17.66 29.07
CA LEU A 45 0.43 -18.38 28.50
C LEU A 45 0.67 -19.89 28.40
N GLY A 46 1.92 -20.34 28.62
CA GLY A 46 2.46 -21.70 28.60
C GLY A 46 2.42 -22.37 27.23
N ILE A 47 2.68 -21.57 26.20
CA ILE A 47 2.96 -22.08 24.87
C ILE A 47 4.31 -22.80 24.89
N ILE A 48 4.33 -23.99 24.30
CA ILE A 48 5.53 -24.81 24.17
C ILE A 48 6.17 -24.44 22.84
N GLY A 49 7.44 -24.06 22.89
CA GLY A 49 8.23 -23.67 21.72
C GLY A 49 9.72 -23.62 22.06
N ASP A 50 10.55 -23.46 21.04
CA ASP A 50 11.99 -23.24 21.19
C ASP A 50 12.26 -21.77 21.55
N TRP A 51 12.08 -21.45 22.84
CA TRP A 51 12.23 -20.09 23.38
C TRP A 51 13.70 -19.69 23.58
N ASP A 52 14.61 -20.65 23.62
CA ASP A 52 16.05 -20.41 23.76
C ASP A 52 16.68 -20.00 22.43
N LYS A 53 16.14 -20.50 21.30
CA LYS A 53 16.59 -20.17 19.95
C LYS A 53 15.42 -19.77 19.02
N PRO A 54 14.69 -18.69 19.33
CA PRO A 54 13.68 -18.17 18.42
C PRO A 54 14.36 -17.65 17.13
N TYR A 55 13.67 -17.71 16.00
CA TYR A 55 14.16 -17.01 14.82
C TYR A 55 13.80 -15.53 14.94
N THR A 56 14.63 -14.66 14.37
CA THR A 56 14.32 -13.23 14.20
C THR A 56 14.79 -12.80 12.82
N THR A 57 14.02 -11.93 12.16
CA THR A 57 14.39 -11.43 10.82
C THR A 57 15.65 -10.56 10.84
N MET A 58 16.02 -10.00 12.00
CA MET A 58 17.24 -9.21 12.19
C MET A 58 18.48 -10.05 12.51
N ALA A 59 18.36 -11.38 12.65
CA ALA A 59 19.53 -12.24 12.81
C ALA A 59 20.32 -12.24 11.50
N PHE A 60 21.66 -12.13 11.57
CA PHE A 60 22.49 -11.97 10.37
C PHE A 60 22.36 -13.16 9.40
N ASP A 61 22.21 -14.38 9.91
CA ASP A 61 21.95 -15.56 9.09
C ASP A 61 20.59 -15.43 8.35
N ALA A 62 19.56 -14.91 9.02
CA ALA A 62 18.25 -14.68 8.39
C ALA A 62 18.32 -13.56 7.34
N GLU A 63 18.97 -12.43 7.65
CA GLU A 63 19.18 -11.33 6.70
C GLU A 63 19.94 -11.81 5.45
N ALA A 64 20.95 -12.67 5.62
CA ALA A 64 21.72 -13.24 4.51
C ALA A 64 20.87 -14.16 3.61
N VAL A 65 20.03 -15.02 4.19
CA VAL A 65 19.10 -15.86 3.42
C VAL A 65 18.02 -15.01 2.73
N ILE A 66 17.48 -13.97 3.39
CA ILE A 66 16.53 -13.05 2.76
C ILE A 66 17.15 -12.38 1.52
N VAL A 67 18.40 -11.91 1.63
CA VAL A 67 19.16 -11.36 0.49
C VAL A 67 19.32 -12.42 -0.60
N GLN A 68 19.67 -13.65 -0.26
CA GLN A 68 19.83 -14.72 -1.23
C GLN A 68 18.52 -15.05 -1.96
N GLU A 69 17.39 -15.09 -1.25
CA GLU A 69 16.08 -15.30 -1.86
C GLU A 69 15.70 -14.14 -2.78
N PHE A 70 15.92 -12.90 -2.35
CA PHE A 70 15.74 -11.74 -3.22
C PHE A 70 16.60 -11.79 -4.48
N GLN A 71 17.86 -12.21 -4.38
CA GLN A 71 18.76 -12.37 -5.52
C GLN A 71 18.23 -13.36 -6.55
N LYS A 72 17.41 -14.36 -6.19
CA LYS A 72 16.76 -15.24 -7.17
C LYS A 72 15.80 -14.47 -8.09
N PHE A 73 15.09 -13.46 -7.58
CA PHE A 73 14.23 -12.57 -8.38
C PHE A 73 15.04 -11.66 -9.30
N VAL A 74 16.22 -11.24 -8.86
CA VAL A 74 17.17 -10.48 -9.69
C VAL A 74 17.63 -11.35 -10.86
N MET A 75 18.12 -12.56 -10.55
CA MET A 75 18.72 -13.46 -11.53
C MET A 75 17.72 -14.03 -12.54
N ASN A 76 16.47 -14.28 -12.12
CA ASN A 76 15.43 -14.78 -13.02
C ASN A 76 14.70 -13.68 -13.85
N GLY A 77 15.12 -12.42 -13.68
CA GLY A 77 14.60 -11.26 -14.42
C GLY A 77 13.22 -10.78 -13.99
N ALA A 78 12.63 -11.32 -12.91
CA ALA A 78 11.31 -10.89 -12.43
C ALA A 78 11.33 -9.50 -11.80
N LEU A 79 12.47 -9.08 -11.26
CA LEU A 79 12.67 -7.75 -10.70
C LEU A 79 12.89 -6.72 -11.81
N TYR A 80 12.14 -5.62 -11.77
CA TYR A 80 12.35 -4.47 -12.63
C TYR A 80 12.12 -3.16 -11.87
N ARG A 81 12.76 -2.09 -12.36
CA ARG A 81 12.52 -0.73 -11.88
C ARG A 81 11.43 -0.10 -12.76
N GLY A 82 10.34 0.32 -12.14
CA GLY A 82 9.22 0.97 -12.81
C GLY A 82 8.90 2.31 -12.16
N SER A 83 8.19 3.18 -12.88
CA SER A 83 7.54 4.34 -12.29
C SER A 83 6.04 4.09 -12.40
N LYS A 84 5.37 3.86 -11.28
CA LYS A 84 3.91 3.72 -11.19
C LYS A 84 3.42 4.58 -10.03
N PRO A 85 2.19 5.11 -10.08
CA PRO A 85 1.55 5.70 -8.91
C PRO A 85 1.44 4.65 -7.80
N VAL A 86 2.03 4.94 -6.65
CA VAL A 86 1.95 4.08 -5.47
C VAL A 86 1.24 4.84 -4.36
N MET A 87 0.58 4.10 -3.47
CA MET A 87 0.08 4.67 -2.23
C MET A 87 1.26 5.13 -1.38
N TRP A 88 1.32 6.42 -1.11
CA TRP A 88 2.43 7.09 -0.46
C TRP A 88 1.94 7.76 0.82
N SER A 89 2.63 7.47 1.93
CA SER A 89 2.40 8.18 3.18
C SER A 89 3.36 9.35 3.28
N VAL A 90 2.82 10.58 3.23
CA VAL A 90 3.60 11.82 3.36
C VAL A 90 4.26 11.95 4.74
N VAL A 91 3.55 11.51 5.78
CA VAL A 91 4.02 11.55 7.18
C VAL A 91 5.21 10.61 7.40
N GLU A 92 5.20 9.49 6.69
CA GLU A 92 6.16 8.41 6.80
C GLU A 92 7.23 8.43 5.71
N LYS A 93 7.01 9.22 4.65
CA LYS A 93 7.87 9.34 3.45
C LYS A 93 8.22 7.98 2.83
N THR A 94 7.23 7.11 2.67
CA THR A 94 7.43 5.81 2.04
C THR A 94 6.20 5.37 1.26
N ALA A 95 6.42 4.55 0.25
CA ALA A 95 5.37 3.75 -0.37
C ALA A 95 4.83 2.72 0.63
N LEU A 96 3.54 2.41 0.52
CA LEU A 96 2.83 1.39 1.28
C LEU A 96 2.20 0.37 0.34
N ALA A 97 2.29 -0.91 0.70
CA ALA A 97 1.52 -1.95 0.02
C ALA A 97 0.06 -1.97 0.48
N GLU A 98 -0.85 -2.55 -0.32
CA GLU A 98 -2.27 -2.74 0.01
C GLU A 98 -2.51 -3.30 1.43
N ALA A 99 -1.65 -4.22 1.87
CA ALA A 99 -1.70 -4.85 3.18
C ALA A 99 -1.47 -3.86 4.35
N GLU A 100 -0.81 -2.74 4.07
CA GLU A 100 -0.43 -1.69 5.03
C GLU A 100 -1.45 -0.52 5.03
N VAL A 101 -2.57 -0.66 4.32
CA VAL A 101 -3.60 0.36 4.17
C VAL A 101 -4.87 -0.04 4.92
N GLU A 102 -5.42 0.93 5.64
CA GLU A 102 -6.74 0.84 6.27
C GLU A 102 -7.65 1.91 5.68
N TYR A 103 -8.94 1.60 5.57
CA TYR A 103 -9.93 2.55 5.08
C TYR A 103 -10.66 3.16 6.28
N GLU A 104 -10.67 4.49 6.32
CA GLU A 104 -11.38 5.26 7.34
C GLU A 104 -12.29 6.29 6.68
N GLU A 105 -13.33 6.71 7.40
CA GLU A 105 -14.23 7.75 6.92
C GLU A 105 -13.51 9.10 6.85
N HIS A 106 -13.50 9.72 5.67
CA HIS A 106 -12.79 10.95 5.38
C HIS A 106 -13.72 11.94 4.67
N VAL A 107 -13.50 13.24 4.89
CA VAL A 107 -14.23 14.32 4.22
C VAL A 107 -13.33 15.00 3.21
N SER A 108 -13.50 14.67 1.93
CA SER A 108 -12.76 15.29 0.83
C SER A 108 -13.51 16.50 0.28
N PRO A 109 -12.81 17.55 -0.20
CA PRO A 109 -13.43 18.54 -1.06
C PRO A 109 -13.87 17.89 -2.38
N THR A 110 -14.93 18.39 -2.98
CA THR A 110 -15.30 18.04 -4.36
C THR A 110 -15.26 19.28 -5.22
N ILE A 111 -14.80 19.16 -6.46
CA ILE A 111 -14.83 20.24 -7.44
C ILE A 111 -15.34 19.73 -8.78
N PHE A 112 -16.03 20.62 -9.50
CA PHE A 112 -16.37 20.45 -10.89
C PHE A 112 -15.57 21.48 -11.68
N VAL A 113 -14.87 21.04 -12.73
CA VAL A 113 -13.90 21.89 -13.44
C VAL A 113 -14.18 21.90 -14.93
N LYS A 114 -14.28 23.10 -15.50
CA LYS A 114 -14.45 23.34 -16.93
C LYS A 114 -13.10 23.25 -17.65
N PHE A 115 -13.05 22.42 -18.69
CA PHE A 115 -11.96 22.30 -19.65
C PHE A 115 -12.45 22.81 -21.01
N PRO A 116 -12.07 24.03 -21.43
CA PRO A 116 -12.51 24.60 -22.70
C PRO A 116 -12.13 23.71 -23.89
N VAL A 117 -13.05 23.44 -24.80
CA VAL A 117 -12.76 22.64 -26.00
C VAL A 117 -12.00 23.50 -27.00
N LYS A 118 -10.78 23.08 -27.35
CA LYS A 118 -9.88 23.79 -28.27
C LYS A 118 -10.01 23.29 -29.70
N GLN A 119 -10.18 21.98 -29.87
CA GLN A 119 -10.30 21.34 -31.18
C GLN A 119 -11.29 20.19 -31.13
N ALA A 120 -12.17 20.15 -32.13
CA ALA A 120 -13.20 19.16 -32.33
C ALA A 120 -13.37 18.89 -33.83
N ALA A 121 -13.89 17.71 -34.19
CA ALA A 121 -14.26 17.41 -35.58
C ALA A 121 -15.45 18.27 -36.04
N ASP A 122 -16.39 18.54 -35.12
CA ASP A 122 -17.48 19.50 -35.31
C ASP A 122 -17.08 20.88 -34.75
N PRO A 123 -16.90 21.92 -35.59
CA PRO A 123 -16.56 23.26 -35.14
C PRO A 123 -17.60 23.88 -34.18
N ALA A 124 -18.86 23.42 -34.20
CA ALA A 124 -19.89 23.87 -33.25
C ALA A 124 -19.53 23.54 -31.80
N LEU A 125 -18.61 22.60 -31.58
CA LEU A 125 -18.13 22.18 -30.26
C LEU A 125 -16.92 22.97 -29.75
N THR A 126 -16.43 23.99 -30.47
CA THR A 126 -15.25 24.78 -30.02
C THR A 126 -15.58 26.14 -29.42
N GLU A 127 -16.67 26.78 -29.83
CA GLU A 127 -16.98 28.16 -29.39
C GLU A 127 -17.84 28.16 -28.12
N GLY A 128 -17.25 28.59 -26.99
CA GLY A 128 -17.94 28.70 -25.70
C GLY A 128 -18.30 27.36 -25.06
N VAL A 129 -17.70 26.27 -25.52
CA VAL A 129 -17.98 24.90 -25.05
C VAL A 129 -16.88 24.43 -24.10
N SER A 130 -17.28 23.83 -22.98
CA SER A 130 -16.36 23.20 -22.03
C SER A 130 -16.80 21.78 -21.69
N ALA A 131 -15.83 20.88 -21.62
CA ALA A 131 -15.99 19.58 -20.97
C ALA A 131 -15.91 19.78 -19.45
N VAL A 132 -16.83 19.22 -18.68
CA VAL A 132 -16.82 19.38 -17.22
C VAL A 132 -16.43 18.07 -16.57
N ILE A 133 -15.34 18.07 -15.82
CA ILE A 133 -14.93 16.93 -14.99
C ILE A 133 -15.39 17.10 -13.55
N TRP A 134 -15.35 16.02 -12.80
CA TRP A 134 -15.49 16.04 -11.34
C TRP A 134 -14.32 15.32 -10.67
N THR A 135 -13.85 15.85 -9.53
CA THR A 135 -12.82 15.18 -8.73
C THR A 135 -12.96 15.50 -7.24
N THR A 136 -12.50 14.56 -6.40
CA THR A 136 -12.35 14.70 -4.95
C THR A 136 -10.96 15.16 -4.53
N THR A 137 -10.02 15.29 -5.48
CA THR A 137 -8.61 15.62 -5.23
C THR A 137 -8.18 16.84 -6.04
N PRO A 138 -8.59 18.06 -5.66
CA PRO A 138 -8.19 19.29 -6.35
C PRO A 138 -6.68 19.39 -6.62
N TRP A 139 -5.85 18.99 -5.65
CA TRP A 139 -4.39 18.98 -5.79
C TRP A 139 -3.84 18.12 -6.95
N THR A 140 -4.66 17.28 -7.60
CA THR A 140 -4.20 16.50 -8.76
C THR A 140 -4.38 17.21 -10.09
N ILE A 141 -5.13 18.33 -10.15
CA ILE A 141 -5.38 19.08 -11.38
C ILE A 141 -4.08 19.53 -12.09
N PRO A 142 -3.03 20.02 -11.40
CA PRO A 142 -1.76 20.33 -12.05
C PRO A 142 -1.09 19.13 -12.77
N GLY A 143 -1.40 17.91 -12.34
CA GLY A 143 -0.93 16.67 -12.94
C GLY A 143 -1.78 16.19 -14.11
N ASN A 144 -2.87 16.88 -14.45
CA ASN A 144 -3.76 16.49 -15.53
C ASN A 144 -3.03 16.50 -16.89
N ARG A 145 -3.29 15.48 -17.71
CA ARG A 145 -2.78 15.37 -19.08
C ARG A 145 -3.80 14.85 -20.09
N ALA A 146 -4.94 14.33 -19.63
CA ALA A 146 -6.04 13.88 -20.48
C ALA A 146 -7.36 13.92 -19.71
N MET A 147 -8.45 13.56 -20.37
CA MET A 147 -9.71 13.17 -19.74
C MET A 147 -10.15 11.81 -20.25
N ALA A 148 -11.00 11.10 -19.52
CA ALA A 148 -11.59 9.84 -19.92
C ALA A 148 -13.11 9.92 -19.99
N CYS A 149 -13.68 9.21 -20.97
CA CYS A 149 -15.11 9.00 -21.19
C CYS A 149 -15.37 7.50 -21.46
N ALA A 150 -16.58 7.01 -21.19
CA ALA A 150 -16.97 5.64 -21.50
C ALA A 150 -17.89 5.60 -22.72
N LYS A 151 -17.58 4.73 -23.69
CA LYS A 151 -18.40 4.53 -24.91
C LYS A 151 -19.81 3.98 -24.64
N SER A 152 -20.01 3.40 -23.47
CA SER A 152 -21.31 2.87 -23.03
C SER A 152 -22.24 3.95 -22.47
N LEU A 153 -21.74 5.16 -22.23
CA LEU A 153 -22.51 6.28 -21.68
C LEU A 153 -22.89 7.26 -22.79
N ASN A 154 -24.03 7.93 -22.61
CA ASN A 154 -24.49 8.97 -23.52
C ASN A 154 -24.10 10.35 -22.96
N TYR A 155 -23.58 11.20 -23.85
CA TYR A 155 -23.17 12.55 -23.50
C TYR A 155 -23.96 13.57 -24.29
N GLY A 156 -24.30 14.66 -23.62
CA GLY A 156 -25.08 15.76 -24.16
C GLY A 156 -24.32 17.09 -24.11
N LEU A 157 -24.67 17.97 -25.04
CA LEU A 157 -24.33 19.39 -24.98
C LEU A 157 -25.44 20.15 -24.27
N TYR A 158 -25.10 20.87 -23.22
CA TYR A 158 -26.05 21.61 -22.39
C TYR A 158 -25.76 23.11 -22.43
N GLN A 159 -26.76 23.92 -22.79
CA GLN A 159 -26.70 25.37 -22.69
C GLN A 159 -27.02 25.80 -21.24
N VAL A 160 -26.14 26.61 -20.66
CA VAL A 160 -26.28 27.21 -19.33
C VAL A 160 -25.91 28.69 -19.43
N GLY A 161 -26.91 29.57 -19.43
CA GLY A 161 -26.67 31.00 -19.70
C GLY A 161 -26.01 31.17 -21.09
N ASP A 162 -24.83 31.79 -21.12
CA ASP A 162 -24.04 32.00 -22.34
C ASP A 162 -23.00 30.87 -22.61
N GLU A 163 -22.85 29.91 -21.68
CA GLU A 163 -21.88 28.82 -21.80
C GLU A 163 -22.53 27.50 -22.26
N LYS A 164 -21.74 26.65 -22.90
CA LYS A 164 -22.15 25.29 -23.27
C LYS A 164 -21.27 24.26 -22.56
N LEU A 165 -21.88 23.23 -21.97
CA LEU A 165 -21.20 22.23 -21.17
C LEU A 165 -21.42 20.83 -21.76
N ILE A 166 -20.36 20.04 -21.82
CA ILE A 166 -20.44 18.61 -22.16
C ILE A 166 -20.48 17.83 -20.85
N LEU A 167 -21.54 17.04 -20.68
CA LEU A 167 -21.84 16.23 -19.50
C LEU A 167 -22.43 14.88 -19.93
N CYS A 168 -22.25 13.84 -19.12
CA CYS A 168 -23.01 12.59 -19.25
C CYS A 168 -24.49 12.86 -18.91
N ASP A 169 -25.40 12.36 -19.73
CA ASP A 169 -26.83 12.64 -19.61
C ASP A 169 -27.39 12.22 -18.24
N ASP A 170 -27.00 11.03 -17.76
CA ASP A 170 -27.43 10.47 -16.47
C ASP A 170 -26.94 11.28 -15.25
N LEU A 171 -25.91 12.11 -15.42
CA LEU A 171 -25.27 12.87 -14.34
C LEU A 171 -25.48 14.39 -14.46
N ALA A 172 -26.08 14.86 -15.56
CA ALA A 172 -26.22 16.28 -15.84
C ALA A 172 -27.03 17.02 -14.76
N GLU A 173 -28.19 16.49 -14.36
CA GLU A 173 -29.03 17.11 -13.33
C GLU A 173 -28.29 17.28 -11.99
N ARG A 174 -27.49 16.27 -11.61
CA ARG A 174 -26.68 16.29 -10.39
C ARG A 174 -25.55 17.31 -10.47
N ALA A 175 -24.89 17.42 -11.61
CA ALA A 175 -23.84 18.40 -11.84
C ALA A 175 -24.41 19.83 -11.79
N MET A 176 -25.53 20.10 -12.47
CA MET A 176 -26.21 21.40 -12.44
C MET A 176 -26.68 21.77 -11.03
N SER A 177 -27.28 20.82 -10.32
CA SER A 177 -27.71 21.02 -8.93
C SER A 177 -26.54 21.34 -7.99
N ALA A 178 -25.36 20.77 -8.22
CA ALA A 178 -24.16 21.09 -7.44
C ALA A 178 -23.65 22.53 -7.67
N ALA A 179 -24.02 23.14 -8.80
CA ALA A 179 -23.73 24.52 -9.15
C ALA A 179 -24.91 25.48 -8.88
N ASP A 180 -25.97 25.01 -8.22
CA ASP A 180 -27.22 25.75 -8.00
C ASP A 180 -27.89 26.25 -9.31
N ILE A 181 -27.70 25.52 -10.42
CA ILE A 181 -28.29 25.82 -11.73
C ILE A 181 -29.59 25.02 -11.91
N THR A 182 -30.68 25.74 -12.16
CA THR A 182 -32.01 25.14 -12.43
C THR A 182 -32.49 25.37 -13.86
N ASP A 183 -31.98 26.40 -14.54
CA ASP A 183 -32.31 26.73 -15.92
C ASP A 183 -31.19 26.31 -16.86
N TYR A 184 -31.42 25.23 -17.59
CA TYR A 184 -30.49 24.70 -18.58
C TYR A 184 -31.26 23.96 -19.67
N GLN A 185 -30.68 23.92 -20.87
CA GLN A 185 -31.29 23.24 -22.02
C GLN A 185 -30.31 22.25 -22.64
N ARG A 186 -30.72 20.99 -22.79
CA ARG A 186 -29.99 20.02 -23.61
C ARG A 186 -30.18 20.35 -25.10
N LEU A 187 -29.09 20.56 -25.83
CA LEU A 187 -29.08 20.97 -27.23
C LEU A 187 -28.95 19.80 -28.20
N SER A 188 -28.02 18.88 -27.95
CA SER A 188 -27.70 17.78 -28.85
C SER A 188 -26.92 16.67 -28.14
N ASP A 189 -26.76 15.54 -28.81
CA ASP A 189 -25.80 14.49 -28.43
C ASP A 189 -24.37 14.92 -28.78
N VAL A 190 -23.38 14.42 -28.04
CA VAL A 190 -21.95 14.65 -28.26
C VAL A 190 -21.20 13.34 -28.12
N GLU A 191 -20.23 13.08 -29.00
CA GLU A 191 -19.21 12.05 -28.79
C GLU A 191 -17.95 12.73 -28.25
N PRO A 192 -17.62 12.58 -26.94
CA PRO A 192 -16.47 13.27 -26.35
C PRO A 192 -15.13 12.69 -26.80
N GLU A 193 -15.06 11.41 -27.16
CA GLU A 193 -13.81 10.75 -27.54
C GLU A 193 -13.13 11.48 -28.72
N GLY A 194 -11.86 11.83 -28.56
CA GLY A 194 -11.07 12.51 -29.59
C GLY A 194 -11.19 14.04 -29.59
N LEU A 195 -12.04 14.64 -28.76
CA LEU A 195 -11.99 16.07 -28.51
C LEU A 195 -10.67 16.45 -27.83
N ILE A 196 -10.16 17.64 -28.15
CA ILE A 196 -8.97 18.21 -27.51
C ILE A 196 -9.38 19.46 -26.77
N CYS A 197 -9.13 19.47 -25.46
CA CYS A 197 -9.41 20.59 -24.59
C CYS A 197 -8.11 21.33 -24.21
N ALA A 198 -8.26 22.58 -23.79
CA ALA A 198 -7.24 23.32 -23.08
C ALA A 198 -7.32 23.00 -21.58
N HIS A 199 -6.16 22.95 -20.92
CA HIS A 199 -6.10 22.88 -19.47
C HIS A 199 -6.75 24.14 -18.86
N PRO A 200 -7.45 24.07 -17.70
CA PRO A 200 -8.05 25.24 -17.06
C PRO A 200 -7.06 26.35 -16.68
N PHE A 201 -5.76 26.03 -16.66
CA PHE A 201 -4.66 26.97 -16.39
C PHE A 201 -3.82 27.30 -17.64
N ALA A 202 -4.38 27.13 -18.84
CA ALA A 202 -3.72 27.54 -20.08
C ALA A 202 -3.25 29.01 -19.99
N GLY A 203 -2.08 29.31 -20.54
CA GLY A 203 -1.40 30.60 -20.40
C GLY A 203 -0.60 30.77 -19.10
N GLN A 204 -0.64 29.81 -18.18
CA GLN A 204 0.10 29.84 -16.90
C GLN A 204 1.11 28.69 -16.78
N GLY A 205 1.63 28.21 -17.91
CA GLY A 205 2.56 27.06 -17.97
C GLY A 205 1.88 25.71 -18.21
N TYR A 206 0.58 25.70 -18.54
CA TYR A 206 -0.21 24.50 -18.86
C TYR A 206 -0.74 24.56 -20.31
N ASP A 207 0.14 24.86 -21.26
CA ASP A 207 -0.22 25.11 -22.68
C ASP A 207 -0.25 23.83 -23.55
N PHE A 208 -0.25 22.66 -22.92
CA PHE A 208 -0.39 21.38 -23.59
C PHE A 208 -1.86 21.05 -23.89
N ASP A 209 -2.05 20.17 -24.86
CA ASP A 209 -3.37 19.66 -25.24
C ASP A 209 -3.86 18.60 -24.25
N VAL A 210 -5.15 18.65 -23.89
CA VAL A 210 -5.81 17.67 -23.01
C VAL A 210 -6.82 16.87 -23.83
N PRO A 211 -6.42 15.72 -24.42
CA PRO A 211 -7.33 14.89 -25.20
C PRO A 211 -8.33 14.16 -24.30
N ILE A 212 -9.55 13.94 -24.81
CA ILE A 212 -10.53 13.03 -24.21
C ILE A 212 -10.37 11.64 -24.83
N LEU A 213 -10.12 10.64 -23.99
CA LEU A 213 -9.83 9.26 -24.35
C LEU A 213 -10.96 8.32 -23.89
N ALA A 214 -11.08 7.15 -24.51
CA ALA A 214 -11.98 6.11 -24.04
C ALA A 214 -11.38 5.35 -22.84
N GLY A 215 -12.12 5.29 -21.73
CA GLY A 215 -11.76 4.55 -20.52
C GLY A 215 -12.93 3.72 -20.00
N ASP A 216 -12.74 2.40 -19.93
CA ASP A 216 -13.78 1.44 -19.54
C ASP A 216 -14.14 1.50 -18.03
N PHE A 217 -13.29 2.15 -17.23
CA PHE A 217 -13.48 2.37 -15.80
C PHE A 217 -14.43 3.53 -15.47
N VAL A 218 -14.83 4.34 -16.46
CA VAL A 218 -15.71 5.49 -16.25
C VAL A 218 -17.16 5.01 -16.10
N THR A 219 -17.82 5.42 -15.02
CA THR A 219 -19.20 5.02 -14.70
C THR A 219 -20.14 6.23 -14.56
N ALA A 220 -21.45 5.99 -14.60
CA ALA A 220 -22.50 6.99 -14.39
C ALA A 220 -22.96 7.11 -12.93
N GLU A 221 -22.19 6.61 -11.95
CA GLU A 221 -22.61 6.62 -10.54
C GLU A 221 -22.32 7.96 -9.82
N THR A 222 -21.20 8.60 -10.17
CA THR A 222 -20.75 9.85 -9.54
C THR A 222 -20.05 10.79 -10.52
N GLY A 223 -20.02 12.07 -10.19
CA GLY A 223 -19.34 13.10 -10.98
C GLY A 223 -20.14 13.57 -12.18
N THR A 224 -19.49 13.61 -13.36
CA THR A 224 -20.07 14.13 -14.61
C THR A 224 -20.00 13.15 -15.78
N GLY A 225 -19.48 11.93 -15.54
CA GLY A 225 -19.15 10.95 -16.58
C GLY A 225 -17.93 11.32 -17.43
N LEU A 226 -17.24 12.42 -17.11
CA LEU A 226 -15.91 12.76 -17.61
C LEU A 226 -14.93 12.77 -16.44
N VAL A 227 -13.88 11.96 -16.53
CA VAL A 227 -12.88 11.81 -15.48
C VAL A 227 -11.60 12.50 -15.92
N HIS A 228 -11.06 13.39 -15.10
CA HIS A 228 -9.76 14.00 -15.37
C HIS A 228 -8.66 12.95 -15.15
N ILE A 229 -7.67 12.91 -16.03
CA ILE A 229 -6.60 11.91 -16.00
C ILE A 229 -5.30 12.58 -15.63
N ALA A 230 -4.80 12.26 -14.43
CA ALA A 230 -3.52 12.68 -13.90
C ALA A 230 -2.65 11.43 -13.68
N PRO A 231 -1.91 10.96 -14.70
CA PRO A 231 -1.20 9.67 -14.68
C PRO A 231 -0.20 9.50 -13.53
N GLY A 232 0.21 10.58 -12.87
CA GLY A 232 1.07 10.54 -11.70
C GLY A 232 0.36 10.18 -10.38
N HIS A 233 -0.97 10.12 -10.35
CA HIS A 233 -1.79 10.12 -9.14
C HIS A 233 -2.96 9.13 -9.13
N GLY A 234 -3.04 8.23 -10.10
CA GLY A 234 -4.09 7.20 -10.18
C GLY A 234 -3.61 5.99 -10.97
N GLN A 235 -4.01 4.79 -10.57
CA GLN A 235 -3.61 3.57 -11.27
C GLN A 235 -4.28 3.50 -12.66
N ASP A 236 -5.61 3.66 -12.72
CA ASP A 236 -6.36 3.69 -13.98
C ASP A 236 -5.86 4.81 -14.90
N ASP A 237 -5.58 5.99 -14.33
CA ASP A 237 -4.99 7.14 -15.02
C ASP A 237 -3.65 6.79 -15.67
N PHE A 238 -2.80 6.08 -14.93
CA PHE A 238 -1.48 5.65 -15.40
C PHE A 238 -1.58 4.60 -16.50
N GLU A 239 -2.45 3.61 -16.35
CA GLU A 239 -2.66 2.55 -17.34
C GLU A 239 -3.23 3.11 -18.66
N LEU A 240 -4.22 4.00 -18.57
CA LEU A 240 -4.75 4.72 -19.73
C LEU A 240 -3.69 5.62 -20.35
N GLY A 241 -2.93 6.34 -19.52
CA GLY A 241 -1.84 7.19 -19.97
C GLY A 241 -0.77 6.41 -20.72
N LEU A 242 -0.37 5.24 -20.23
CA LEU A 242 0.60 4.37 -20.88
C LEU A 242 0.09 3.85 -22.23
N LYS A 243 -1.16 3.39 -22.28
CA LYS A 243 -1.82 2.88 -23.50
C LYS A 243 -1.84 3.94 -24.62
N HIS A 244 -2.04 5.20 -24.26
CA HIS A 244 -2.14 6.32 -25.20
C HIS A 244 -0.89 7.20 -25.28
N ARG A 245 0.22 6.79 -24.63
CA ARG A 245 1.51 7.52 -24.59
C ARG A 245 1.40 8.96 -24.08
N ILE A 246 0.54 9.16 -23.09
CA ILE A 246 0.40 10.43 -22.38
C ILE A 246 1.58 10.60 -21.42
N GLU A 247 2.11 11.82 -21.34
CA GLU A 247 3.19 12.16 -20.41
C GLU A 247 2.75 11.91 -18.96
N VAL A 248 3.68 11.44 -18.12
CA VAL A 248 3.44 11.26 -16.68
C VAL A 248 4.19 12.35 -15.90
N PRO A 249 3.53 13.46 -15.52
CA PRO A 249 4.19 14.54 -14.81
C PRO A 249 4.47 14.17 -13.36
N PHE A 250 5.68 14.50 -12.90
CA PHE A 250 6.02 14.48 -11.49
C PHE A 250 5.69 15.84 -10.88
N THR A 251 4.63 15.90 -10.08
CA THR A 251 4.15 17.16 -9.50
C THR A 251 4.57 17.33 -8.05
N VAL A 252 4.59 16.26 -7.24
CA VAL A 252 4.86 16.33 -5.79
C VAL A 252 6.04 15.48 -5.35
N ASP A 253 6.81 16.01 -4.40
CA ASP A 253 7.94 15.35 -3.77
C ASP A 253 7.53 14.33 -2.68
N GLU A 254 8.51 13.73 -2.02
CA GLU A 254 8.31 12.78 -0.92
C GLU A 254 7.58 13.36 0.31
N ALA A 255 7.65 14.68 0.50
CA ALA A 255 7.02 15.41 1.58
C ALA A 255 5.62 15.93 1.21
N GLY A 256 5.11 15.53 0.04
CA GLY A 256 3.81 15.96 -0.47
C GLY A 256 3.79 17.44 -0.86
N VAL A 257 4.93 18.03 -1.20
CA VAL A 257 5.08 19.42 -1.65
C VAL A 257 5.25 19.45 -3.16
N TYR A 258 4.61 20.38 -3.86
CA TYR A 258 4.84 20.52 -5.29
C TYR A 258 6.28 20.96 -5.58
N PHE A 259 6.89 20.32 -6.58
CA PHE A 259 8.21 20.69 -7.08
C PHE A 259 8.25 22.12 -7.64
N ASP A 260 9.45 22.69 -7.67
CA ASP A 260 9.70 24.06 -8.15
C ASP A 260 9.27 24.28 -9.61
N HIS A 261 9.29 23.23 -10.43
CA HIS A 261 8.88 23.30 -11.83
C HIS A 261 7.36 23.24 -12.05
N VAL A 262 6.56 22.98 -11.01
CA VAL A 262 5.09 22.98 -11.13
C VAL A 262 4.61 24.42 -11.18
N PRO A 263 4.11 24.91 -12.35
CA PRO A 263 3.74 26.30 -12.50
C PRO A 263 2.65 26.68 -11.49
N ILE A 264 2.71 27.92 -10.98
CA ILE A 264 1.79 28.56 -10.02
C ILE A 264 1.58 27.86 -8.66
N PHE A 265 2.04 26.64 -8.46
CA PHE A 265 1.84 25.86 -7.23
C PHE A 265 3.11 25.40 -6.50
N ALA A 266 4.30 25.71 -7.04
CA ALA A 266 5.58 25.40 -6.39
C ALA A 266 5.58 25.69 -4.88
N GLY A 267 6.02 24.72 -4.08
CA GLY A 267 6.08 24.83 -2.62
C GLY A 267 4.76 24.64 -1.87
N LYS A 268 3.61 24.55 -2.57
CA LYS A 268 2.32 24.22 -1.93
C LYS A 268 2.27 22.76 -1.53
N ARG A 269 1.59 22.47 -0.42
CA ARG A 269 1.64 21.16 0.24
C ARG A 269 0.28 20.47 0.25
N VAL A 270 0.24 19.18 -0.10
CA VAL A 270 -0.97 18.35 -0.12
C VAL A 270 -1.41 17.99 1.29
N LEU A 271 -0.49 17.40 2.08
CA LEU A 271 -0.68 17.05 3.48
C LEU A 271 0.49 17.57 4.32
N ASP A 272 0.22 18.08 5.52
CA ASP A 272 1.26 18.45 6.48
C ASP A 272 1.98 17.23 7.08
N GLU A 273 3.04 17.49 7.83
CA GLU A 273 3.85 16.45 8.51
C GLU A 273 3.08 15.62 9.55
N ASN A 274 1.87 16.05 9.91
CA ASN A 274 0.96 15.37 10.83
C ASN A 274 -0.20 14.68 10.09
N GLY A 275 -0.22 14.69 8.76
CA GLY A 275 -1.26 14.08 7.94
C GLY A 275 -2.54 14.91 7.83
N LYS A 276 -2.53 16.19 8.19
CA LYS A 276 -3.67 17.09 7.96
C LYS A 276 -3.58 17.73 6.59
N ASN A 277 -4.70 18.25 6.09
CA ASN A 277 -4.73 18.97 4.82
C ASN A 277 -3.76 20.17 4.83
N GLY A 278 -2.86 20.20 3.84
CA GLY A 278 -2.03 21.37 3.56
C GLY A 278 -2.76 22.42 2.73
N ASP A 279 -2.02 23.34 2.11
CA ASP A 279 -2.57 24.48 1.37
C ASP A 279 -2.76 24.22 -0.14
N ALA A 280 -2.33 23.08 -0.68
CA ALA A 280 -2.42 22.76 -2.11
C ALA A 280 -3.86 22.73 -2.63
N ASN A 281 -4.79 22.06 -1.94
CA ASN A 281 -6.20 22.01 -2.36
C ASN A 281 -6.81 23.41 -2.43
N GLY A 282 -6.53 24.25 -1.43
CA GLY A 282 -7.01 25.63 -1.40
C GLY A 282 -6.42 26.47 -2.52
N ALA A 283 -5.10 26.35 -2.76
CA ALA A 283 -4.41 27.07 -3.83
C ALA A 283 -4.97 26.72 -5.22
N VAL A 284 -5.19 25.44 -5.51
CA VAL A 284 -5.79 25.00 -6.79
C VAL A 284 -7.21 25.53 -6.94
N ILE A 285 -8.04 25.44 -5.90
CA ILE A 285 -9.43 25.95 -5.95
C ILE A 285 -9.45 27.45 -6.23
N THR A 286 -8.59 28.23 -5.57
CA THR A 286 -8.47 29.68 -5.81
C THR A 286 -8.06 29.97 -7.26
N ALA A 287 -7.05 29.29 -7.78
CA ALA A 287 -6.61 29.45 -9.17
C ALA A 287 -7.73 29.10 -10.17
N LEU A 288 -8.53 28.07 -9.91
CA LEU A 288 -9.68 27.70 -10.75
C LEU A 288 -10.78 28.77 -10.73
N ILE A 289 -11.00 29.44 -9.60
CA ILE A 289 -11.94 30.58 -9.51
C ILE A 289 -11.42 31.75 -10.34
N GLU A 290 -10.14 32.10 -10.20
CA GLU A 290 -9.50 33.20 -10.94
C GLU A 290 -9.50 32.96 -12.46
N ALA A 291 -9.37 31.69 -12.88
CA ALA A 291 -9.46 31.29 -14.29
C ALA A 291 -10.91 31.13 -14.81
N ASN A 292 -11.93 31.40 -13.98
CA ASN A 292 -13.35 31.15 -14.29
C ASN A 292 -13.63 29.69 -14.73
N ALA A 293 -12.83 28.74 -14.24
CA ALA A 293 -12.89 27.33 -14.61
C ALA A 293 -13.60 26.47 -13.54
N LEU A 294 -13.77 26.96 -12.32
CA LEU A 294 -14.51 26.26 -11.27
C LEU A 294 -16.03 26.35 -11.54
N PHE A 295 -16.66 25.22 -11.87
CA PHE A 295 -18.11 25.15 -12.10
C PHE A 295 -18.88 25.02 -10.79
N ALA A 296 -18.44 24.15 -9.89
CA ALA A 296 -19.06 23.93 -8.59
C ALA A 296 -18.02 23.40 -7.59
N LYS A 297 -18.32 23.54 -6.30
CA LYS A 297 -17.52 22.96 -5.21
C LYS A 297 -18.42 22.40 -4.10
N GLY A 298 -17.95 21.37 -3.42
CA GLY A 298 -18.67 20.76 -2.31
C GLY A 298 -17.75 19.96 -1.39
N LYS A 299 -18.36 19.05 -0.63
CA LYS A 299 -17.66 18.08 0.23
C LYS A 299 -18.31 16.71 0.09
N LEU A 300 -17.49 15.67 0.14
CA LEU A 300 -17.93 14.28 0.11
C LEU A 300 -17.37 13.54 1.32
N ARG A 301 -18.24 12.81 2.01
CA ARG A 301 -17.86 11.89 3.10
C ARG A 301 -17.82 10.48 2.51
N HIS A 302 -16.68 9.82 2.57
CA HIS A 302 -16.44 8.50 1.97
C HIS A 302 -15.31 7.75 2.65
N GLN A 303 -15.11 6.48 2.31
CA GLN A 303 -13.98 5.69 2.82
C GLN A 303 -12.72 6.03 2.03
N TYR A 304 -11.63 6.35 2.72
CA TYR A 304 -10.38 6.78 2.10
C TYR A 304 -9.18 6.02 2.69
N PRO A 305 -8.14 5.70 1.89
CA PRO A 305 -6.97 4.98 2.37
C PRO A 305 -6.14 5.81 3.35
N HIS A 306 -5.79 5.20 4.48
CA HIS A 306 -4.93 5.73 5.52
C HIS A 306 -3.83 4.72 5.83
N SER A 307 -2.67 5.21 6.27
CA SER A 307 -1.62 4.33 6.78
C SER A 307 -2.09 3.60 8.03
N TRP A 308 -1.91 2.28 8.08
CA TRP A 308 -2.17 1.50 9.28
C TRP A 308 -1.32 1.93 10.50
N ARG A 309 -0.15 2.54 10.28
CA ARG A 309 0.79 2.97 11.35
C ARG A 309 0.48 4.36 11.85
N SER A 310 0.54 5.36 10.97
CA SER A 310 0.36 6.78 11.33
C SER A 310 -1.11 7.21 11.40
N LYS A 311 -2.04 6.43 10.84
CA LYS A 311 -3.46 6.78 10.66
C LYS A 311 -3.68 8.06 9.84
N ALA A 312 -2.66 8.51 9.12
CA ALA A 312 -2.75 9.66 8.22
C ALA A 312 -3.30 9.23 6.85
N PRO A 313 -4.05 10.09 6.15
CA PRO A 313 -4.49 9.84 4.78
C PRO A 313 -3.29 9.62 3.85
N LEU A 314 -3.46 8.74 2.86
CA LEU A 314 -2.44 8.48 1.83
C LEU A 314 -2.70 9.33 0.58
N ILE A 315 -1.64 9.55 -0.20
CA ILE A 315 -1.77 10.11 -1.56
C ILE A 315 -1.26 9.08 -2.56
N PHE A 316 -1.73 9.15 -3.79
CA PHE A 316 -1.09 8.43 -4.89
C PHE A 316 0.00 9.31 -5.48
N ARG A 317 1.22 8.79 -5.51
CA ARG A 317 2.39 9.51 -6.03
C ARG A 317 3.18 8.60 -6.93
N ASN A 318 3.47 9.08 -8.14
CA ASN A 318 4.39 8.40 -9.03
C ASN A 318 5.83 8.60 -8.55
N THR A 319 6.53 7.49 -8.37
CA THR A 319 7.95 7.48 -7.97
C THR A 319 8.60 6.21 -8.54
N PRO A 320 9.89 6.26 -8.91
CA PRO A 320 10.62 5.05 -9.23
C PRO A 320 10.58 4.09 -8.04
N GLN A 321 10.17 2.85 -8.29
CA GLN A 321 10.12 1.76 -7.31
C GLN A 321 10.56 0.47 -7.99
N TRP A 322 10.88 -0.52 -7.16
CA TRP A 322 11.25 -1.86 -7.56
C TRP A 322 10.05 -2.78 -7.42
N PHE A 323 9.73 -3.48 -8.50
CA PHE A 323 8.57 -4.35 -8.60
C PHE A 323 8.99 -5.76 -8.98
N VAL A 324 8.27 -6.74 -8.46
CA VAL A 324 8.25 -8.10 -9.01
C VAL A 324 7.00 -8.24 -9.87
N SER A 325 7.22 -8.59 -11.14
CA SER A 325 6.11 -8.79 -12.06
C SER A 325 5.31 -10.05 -11.69
N MET A 326 3.98 -9.90 -11.66
CA MET A 326 3.06 -11.03 -11.45
C MET A 326 2.92 -11.91 -12.71
N GLU A 327 3.21 -11.36 -13.88
CA GLU A 327 3.09 -12.06 -15.16
C GLU A 327 4.40 -12.73 -15.59
N HIS A 328 5.54 -12.10 -15.28
CA HIS A 328 6.85 -12.66 -15.61
C HIS A 328 7.05 -14.01 -14.91
N ASN A 329 7.65 -14.97 -15.62
CA ASN A 329 7.82 -16.35 -15.16
C ASN A 329 6.51 -17.07 -14.72
N ASN A 330 5.35 -16.58 -15.16
CA ASN A 330 4.01 -17.09 -14.85
C ASN A 330 3.75 -17.16 -13.33
N LEU A 331 4.17 -16.16 -12.57
CA LEU A 331 4.03 -16.15 -11.12
C LEU A 331 2.57 -16.23 -10.67
N ARG A 332 1.68 -15.44 -11.29
CA ARG A 332 0.24 -15.45 -10.98
C ARG A 332 -0.37 -16.84 -11.16
N ASP A 333 -0.15 -17.46 -12.31
CA ASP A 333 -0.69 -18.80 -12.61
C ASP A 333 -0.17 -19.86 -11.65
N LYS A 334 1.13 -19.82 -11.32
CA LYS A 334 1.73 -20.73 -10.32
C LYS A 334 1.08 -20.55 -8.96
N ALA A 335 0.88 -19.30 -8.51
CA ALA A 335 0.26 -19.00 -7.23
C ALA A 335 -1.21 -19.43 -7.18
N LEU A 336 -1.99 -19.17 -8.24
CA LEU A 336 -3.38 -19.60 -8.34
C LEU A 336 -3.51 -21.13 -8.32
N LYS A 337 -2.65 -21.83 -9.07
CA LYS A 337 -2.58 -23.30 -9.03
C LYS A 337 -2.21 -23.81 -7.63
N ALA A 338 -1.21 -23.22 -6.99
CA ALA A 338 -0.78 -23.60 -5.66
C ALA A 338 -1.90 -23.39 -4.61
N ILE A 339 -2.71 -22.33 -4.74
CA ILE A 339 -3.89 -22.10 -3.88
C ILE A 339 -4.88 -23.26 -3.96
N ASP A 340 -5.08 -23.85 -5.14
CA ASP A 340 -5.99 -24.98 -5.34
C ASP A 340 -5.45 -26.30 -4.78
N GLU A 341 -4.13 -26.41 -4.60
CA GLU A 341 -3.47 -27.58 -4.00
C GLU A 341 -3.41 -27.51 -2.46
N VAL A 342 -3.58 -26.31 -1.88
CA VAL A 342 -3.58 -26.07 -0.43
C VAL A 342 -4.95 -26.41 0.18
N ASN A 343 -4.95 -26.99 1.37
CA ASN A 343 -6.17 -27.21 2.15
C ASN A 343 -6.48 -25.99 3.03
N TRP A 344 -7.68 -25.42 2.88
CA TRP A 344 -8.10 -24.19 3.57
C TRP A 344 -9.14 -24.46 4.66
N PHE A 345 -8.90 -23.95 5.86
CA PHE A 345 -9.77 -24.07 7.02
C PHE A 345 -10.04 -22.69 7.64
N PRO A 346 -11.24 -22.10 7.45
CA PRO A 346 -12.39 -22.62 6.70
C PRO A 346 -12.19 -22.53 5.18
N LYS A 347 -12.99 -23.31 4.43
CA LYS A 347 -12.91 -23.38 2.95
C LYS A 347 -13.05 -22.01 2.26
N ALA A 348 -13.78 -21.08 2.86
CA ALA A 348 -13.97 -19.74 2.32
C ALA A 348 -12.64 -18.94 2.20
N GLY A 349 -11.61 -19.28 2.99
CA GLY A 349 -10.29 -18.66 2.90
C GLY A 349 -9.65 -18.79 1.52
N ARG A 350 -9.88 -19.92 0.84
CA ARG A 350 -9.43 -20.16 -0.55
C ARG A 350 -9.92 -19.08 -1.50
N ASN A 351 -11.22 -18.78 -1.46
CA ASN A 351 -11.82 -17.77 -2.37
C ASN A 351 -11.30 -16.37 -2.08
N ARG A 352 -11.06 -16.05 -0.79
CA ARG A 352 -10.54 -14.76 -0.37
C ARG A 352 -9.14 -14.52 -0.93
N ILE A 353 -8.21 -15.45 -0.76
CA ILE A 353 -6.85 -15.28 -1.28
C ILE A 353 -6.80 -15.39 -2.81
N HIS A 354 -7.61 -16.27 -3.42
CA HIS A 354 -7.67 -16.43 -4.88
C HIS A 354 -8.06 -15.11 -5.55
N ALA A 355 -9.16 -14.48 -5.13
CA ALA A 355 -9.62 -13.22 -5.72
C ALA A 355 -8.58 -12.09 -5.56
N MET A 356 -7.84 -12.08 -4.44
CA MET A 356 -6.75 -11.14 -4.21
C MET A 356 -5.55 -11.38 -5.13
N ILE A 357 -5.20 -12.64 -5.42
CA ILE A 357 -4.08 -12.99 -6.33
C ILE A 357 -4.47 -12.79 -7.78
N GLU A 358 -5.69 -13.15 -8.18
CA GLU A 358 -6.19 -13.05 -9.55
C GLU A 358 -6.09 -11.62 -10.09
N ASN A 359 -6.47 -10.62 -9.29
CA ASN A 359 -6.49 -9.21 -9.69
C ASN A 359 -5.30 -8.40 -9.15
N ARG A 360 -4.29 -9.07 -8.57
CA ARG A 360 -3.16 -8.37 -7.94
C ARG A 360 -2.33 -7.60 -8.98
N PRO A 361 -1.97 -6.32 -8.76
CA PRO A 361 -0.91 -5.67 -9.54
C PRO A 361 0.47 -6.24 -9.19
N ASP A 362 1.51 -5.79 -9.91
CA ASP A 362 2.90 -6.14 -9.61
C ASP A 362 3.28 -5.76 -8.17
N TRP A 363 4.05 -6.62 -7.50
CA TRP A 363 4.39 -6.44 -6.09
C TRP A 363 5.51 -5.41 -5.92
N VAL A 364 5.20 -4.27 -5.30
CA VAL A 364 6.17 -3.25 -4.91
C VAL A 364 7.04 -3.74 -3.75
N LEU A 365 8.31 -4.06 -4.03
CA LEU A 365 9.24 -4.59 -3.03
C LEU A 365 10.05 -3.53 -2.31
N SER A 366 10.31 -2.37 -2.93
CA SER A 366 11.15 -1.35 -2.30
C SER A 366 10.40 -0.51 -1.26
N ARG A 367 11.15 -0.05 -0.26
CA ARG A 367 10.74 0.94 0.75
C ARG A 367 11.89 1.94 0.94
N GLN A 368 11.55 3.22 1.04
CA GLN A 368 12.49 4.33 1.28
C GLN A 368 12.66 4.53 2.78
N ARG A 369 13.25 3.53 3.44
CA ARG A 369 13.31 3.39 4.89
C ARG A 369 14.71 2.99 5.34
N ALA A 370 15.03 3.28 6.60
CA ALA A 370 16.36 3.01 7.12
C ALA A 370 16.46 1.60 7.75
N TRP A 371 15.38 1.09 8.35
CA TRP A 371 15.41 -0.19 9.07
C TRP A 371 14.75 -1.33 8.29
N GLY A 372 15.59 -2.23 7.75
CA GLY A 372 15.21 -3.52 7.16
C GLY A 372 16.34 -4.08 6.28
N VAL A 373 16.06 -5.18 5.58
CA VAL A 373 17.04 -5.83 4.70
C VAL A 373 17.18 -5.03 3.40
N PRO A 374 18.38 -4.63 2.95
CA PRO A 374 18.57 -3.90 1.71
C PRO A 374 18.18 -4.74 0.48
N LEU A 375 17.76 -4.09 -0.62
CA LEU A 375 17.58 -4.79 -1.90
C LEU A 375 18.90 -5.40 -2.40
N THR A 376 20.06 -4.83 -2.07
CA THR A 376 21.38 -5.35 -2.49
C THR A 376 21.59 -5.46 -4.00
N VAL A 377 21.16 -4.44 -4.76
CA VAL A 377 21.29 -4.40 -6.23
C VAL A 377 22.26 -3.31 -6.67
N PHE A 378 23.09 -3.63 -7.65
CA PHE A 378 23.83 -2.65 -8.45
C PHE A 378 23.12 -2.41 -9.78
N MET A 379 22.91 -1.15 -10.14
CA MET A 379 22.30 -0.75 -11.41
C MET A 379 23.34 0.02 -12.24
N HIS A 380 23.57 -0.38 -13.48
CA HIS A 380 24.50 0.30 -14.36
C HIS A 380 23.98 1.70 -14.70
N ARG A 381 24.80 2.74 -14.49
CA ARG A 381 24.36 4.14 -14.57
C ARG A 381 23.89 4.57 -15.95
N GLN A 382 24.50 4.04 -17.01
CA GLN A 382 24.19 4.46 -18.39
C GLN A 382 23.00 3.69 -18.98
N SER A 383 22.95 2.37 -18.75
CA SER A 383 21.90 1.52 -19.34
C SER A 383 20.68 1.37 -18.44
N GLY A 384 20.80 1.64 -17.14
CA GLY A 384 19.75 1.36 -16.15
C GLY A 384 19.55 -0.14 -15.89
N GLU A 385 20.40 -1.00 -16.45
CA GLU A 385 20.30 -2.44 -16.28
C GLU A 385 20.80 -2.89 -14.92
N ILE A 386 20.12 -3.89 -14.36
CA ILE A 386 20.52 -4.54 -13.11
C ILE A 386 21.71 -5.46 -13.38
N LEU A 387 22.76 -5.36 -12.54
CA LEU A 387 23.86 -6.31 -12.55
C LEU A 387 23.38 -7.69 -12.08
N ARG A 388 23.54 -8.70 -12.93
CA ARG A 388 23.18 -10.10 -12.66
C ARG A 388 24.43 -10.96 -12.69
N ASP A 389 25.09 -11.09 -11.55
CA ASP A 389 26.36 -11.80 -11.40
C ASP A 389 26.38 -12.60 -10.10
N GLU A 390 26.52 -13.92 -10.20
CA GLU A 390 26.51 -14.81 -9.04
C GLU A 390 27.68 -14.57 -8.08
N ALA A 391 28.86 -14.21 -8.59
CA ALA A 391 30.04 -14.00 -7.74
C ALA A 391 29.92 -12.70 -6.94
N VAL A 392 29.37 -11.63 -7.56
CA VAL A 392 29.03 -10.39 -6.83
C VAL A 392 27.97 -10.66 -5.77
N ASN A 393 26.90 -11.36 -6.14
CA ASN A 393 25.81 -11.74 -5.25
C ASN A 393 26.31 -12.55 -4.03
N GLN A 394 27.22 -13.49 -4.24
CA GLN A 394 27.80 -14.28 -3.16
C GLN A 394 28.61 -13.41 -2.19
N ARG A 395 29.43 -12.46 -2.68
CA ARG A 395 30.18 -11.54 -1.79
C ARG A 395 29.25 -10.67 -0.94
N ILE A 396 28.12 -10.25 -1.50
CA ILE A 396 27.09 -9.51 -0.77
C ILE A 396 26.54 -10.38 0.37
N VAL A 397 26.12 -11.62 0.07
CA VAL A 397 25.60 -12.57 1.06
C VAL A 397 26.63 -12.82 2.18
N ASP A 398 27.89 -13.04 1.83
CA ASP A 398 28.97 -13.24 2.81
C ASP A 398 29.19 -11.98 3.69
N GLY A 399 29.09 -10.79 3.09
CA GLY A 399 29.13 -9.52 3.82
C GLY A 399 27.98 -9.39 4.81
N VAL A 400 26.76 -9.68 4.39
CA VAL A 400 25.56 -9.62 5.25
C VAL A 400 25.61 -10.67 6.36
N LYS A 401 26.11 -11.87 6.07
CA LYS A 401 26.26 -12.92 7.08
C LYS A 401 27.23 -12.53 8.21
N THR A 402 28.23 -11.70 7.90
CA THR A 402 29.26 -11.28 8.87
C THR A 402 28.94 -9.99 9.62
N GLN A 403 28.34 -9.01 8.94
CA GLN A 403 28.11 -7.66 9.47
C GLN A 403 26.62 -7.27 9.54
N GLY A 404 25.72 -8.19 9.18
CA GLY A 404 24.29 -7.91 9.03
C GLY A 404 23.98 -7.04 7.82
N ALA A 405 22.72 -6.60 7.72
CA ALA A 405 22.23 -5.68 6.69
C ALA A 405 23.08 -4.39 6.54
N ASP A 406 23.75 -3.97 7.61
CA ASP A 406 24.66 -2.82 7.63
C ASP A 406 25.87 -2.97 6.72
N ALA A 407 26.25 -4.22 6.38
CA ALA A 407 27.33 -4.52 5.44
C ALA A 407 27.14 -3.76 4.11
N TRP A 408 25.90 -3.73 3.61
CA TRP A 408 25.60 -3.09 2.34
C TRP A 408 25.90 -1.59 2.38
N PHE A 409 25.51 -0.91 3.45
CA PHE A 409 25.59 0.54 3.54
C PHE A 409 26.98 1.05 3.95
N ASN A 410 27.71 0.27 4.75
CA ASN A 410 28.96 0.70 5.36
C ASN A 410 30.22 0.17 4.64
N THR A 411 30.07 -0.76 3.69
CA THR A 411 31.19 -1.32 2.91
C THR A 411 31.35 -0.57 1.60
N ASP A 412 32.59 -0.35 1.16
CA ASP A 412 32.88 0.19 -0.16
C ASP A 412 32.25 -0.72 -1.24
N PRO A 413 31.39 -0.18 -2.15
CA PRO A 413 30.81 -0.92 -3.26
C PRO A 413 31.79 -1.78 -4.05
N GLN A 414 33.02 -1.31 -4.20
CA GLN A 414 34.07 -1.98 -4.96
C GLN A 414 34.43 -3.35 -4.36
N VAL A 415 34.25 -3.55 -3.06
CA VAL A 415 34.50 -4.84 -2.38
C VAL A 415 33.53 -5.91 -2.89
N PHE A 416 32.27 -5.56 -3.09
CA PHE A 416 31.26 -6.50 -3.61
C PHE A 416 31.46 -6.74 -5.11
N LEU A 417 31.68 -5.67 -5.86
CA LEU A 417 31.91 -5.71 -7.31
C LEU A 417 33.18 -6.49 -7.68
N GLY A 418 34.22 -6.41 -6.86
CA GLY A 418 35.53 -7.01 -7.15
C GLY A 418 36.18 -6.39 -8.40
N ASP A 419 37.23 -7.02 -8.92
CA ASP A 419 38.01 -6.45 -10.03
C ASP A 419 37.30 -6.51 -11.40
N ALA A 420 36.18 -7.23 -11.49
CA ALA A 420 35.44 -7.42 -12.73
C ALA A 420 34.63 -6.19 -13.15
N TYR A 421 34.30 -5.31 -12.21
CA TYR A 421 33.43 -4.15 -12.42
C TYR A 421 34.01 -2.92 -11.71
N GLN A 422 33.75 -1.73 -12.26
CA GLN A 422 34.16 -0.48 -11.64
C GLN A 422 32.99 0.16 -10.90
N ALA A 423 33.13 0.46 -9.61
CA ALA A 423 32.08 1.08 -8.81
C ALA A 423 31.56 2.39 -9.40
N SER A 424 32.38 3.13 -10.16
CA SER A 424 31.95 4.36 -10.85
C SER A 424 30.85 4.13 -11.87
N ASP A 425 30.78 2.95 -12.46
CA ASP A 425 29.83 2.63 -13.54
C ASP A 425 28.47 2.18 -12.99
N TYR A 426 28.39 1.91 -11.69
CA TYR A 426 27.21 1.39 -11.02
C TYR A 426 26.67 2.36 -9.96
N GLU A 427 25.36 2.37 -9.83
CA GLU A 427 24.62 2.92 -8.72
C GLU A 427 24.31 1.80 -7.74
N GLN A 428 24.72 1.98 -6.49
CA GLN A 428 24.32 1.11 -5.39
C GLN A 428 22.91 1.50 -4.95
N VAL A 429 21.95 0.59 -5.07
CA VAL A 429 20.58 0.84 -4.65
C VAL A 429 20.49 0.79 -3.12
N THR A 430 20.00 1.87 -2.51
CA THR A 430 19.91 2.01 -1.04
C THR A 430 18.51 1.75 -0.47
N ASP A 431 17.53 1.44 -1.33
CA ASP A 431 16.19 1.02 -0.89
C ASP A 431 16.28 -0.30 -0.09
N ILE A 432 15.35 -0.47 0.85
CA ILE A 432 15.19 -1.72 1.61
C ILE A 432 13.96 -2.50 1.13
N LEU A 433 13.95 -3.80 1.45
CA LEU A 433 12.87 -4.72 1.14
C LEU A 433 11.65 -4.42 2.00
N ASP A 434 10.49 -4.73 1.42
CA ASP A 434 9.21 -4.81 2.11
C ASP A 434 9.28 -5.82 3.25
N VAL A 435 8.77 -5.47 4.42
CA VAL A 435 8.68 -6.39 5.58
C VAL A 435 7.83 -7.62 5.28
N TRP A 436 6.92 -7.55 4.30
CA TRP A 436 6.19 -8.72 3.82
C TRP A 436 7.07 -9.68 3.04
N PHE A 437 8.15 -9.20 2.38
CA PHE A 437 9.16 -10.06 1.78
C PHE A 437 9.98 -10.75 2.86
N ASP A 438 10.47 -10.00 3.87
CA ASP A 438 11.21 -10.56 5.00
C ASP A 438 10.42 -11.70 5.67
N SER A 439 9.17 -11.42 6.06
CA SER A 439 8.30 -12.43 6.67
C SER A 439 7.88 -13.52 5.68
N GLY A 440 7.65 -13.19 4.42
CA GLY A 440 7.35 -14.16 3.36
C GLY A 440 8.48 -15.15 3.11
N THR A 441 9.71 -14.81 3.51
CA THR A 441 10.90 -15.64 3.34
C THR A 441 11.14 -16.58 4.54
N THR A 442 10.29 -16.54 5.58
CA THR A 442 10.47 -17.38 6.78
C THR A 442 10.50 -18.87 6.47
N HIS A 443 9.81 -19.33 5.43
CA HIS A 443 9.86 -20.75 5.06
C HIS A 443 11.26 -21.17 4.60
N ALA A 444 12.04 -20.28 3.96
CA ALA A 444 13.42 -20.56 3.58
C ALA A 444 14.35 -20.51 4.80
N PHE A 445 14.47 -19.35 5.47
CA PHE A 445 15.46 -19.18 6.55
C PHE A 445 15.10 -19.87 7.88
N VAL A 446 13.89 -20.44 7.99
CA VAL A 446 13.48 -21.23 9.16
C VAL A 446 13.27 -22.70 8.82
N LEU A 447 12.42 -23.04 7.84
CA LEU A 447 12.04 -24.43 7.61
C LEU A 447 13.08 -25.23 6.82
N GLU A 448 13.76 -24.59 5.87
CA GLU A 448 14.83 -25.25 5.10
C GLU A 448 16.16 -25.29 5.87
N GLU A 449 16.45 -24.26 6.67
CA GLU A 449 17.72 -24.12 7.39
C GLU A 449 17.80 -24.91 8.71
N ARG A 450 16.67 -25.23 9.36
CA ARG A 450 16.67 -25.91 10.67
C ARG A 450 16.46 -27.42 10.51
N ASP A 451 17.45 -28.20 10.94
CA ASP A 451 17.45 -29.68 10.88
C ASP A 451 16.21 -30.37 11.50
N ASN A 452 15.56 -29.73 12.48
CA ASN A 452 14.40 -30.28 13.18
C ASN A 452 13.05 -29.90 12.55
N LEU A 453 13.07 -29.19 11.43
CA LEU A 453 11.89 -28.77 10.67
C LEU A 453 11.91 -29.41 9.28
N HIS A 454 10.82 -29.26 8.55
CA HIS A 454 10.75 -29.70 7.15
C HIS A 454 9.97 -28.69 6.32
N TRP A 455 10.26 -28.68 5.03
CA TRP A 455 9.59 -27.86 4.04
C TRP A 455 8.90 -28.77 3.01
N PRO A 456 7.67 -28.45 2.55
CA PRO A 456 6.81 -27.35 3.01
C PRO A 456 6.13 -27.64 4.35
N ALA A 457 5.78 -26.59 5.09
CA ALA A 457 5.10 -26.70 6.39
C ALA A 457 3.79 -27.48 6.30
N ASP A 458 3.49 -28.29 7.31
CA ASP A 458 2.19 -28.98 7.36
C ASP A 458 1.04 -28.00 7.60
N VAL A 459 1.23 -26.99 8.46
CA VAL A 459 0.18 -26.01 8.79
C VAL A 459 0.78 -24.62 8.94
N TYR A 460 0.15 -23.64 8.30
CA TYR A 460 0.23 -22.21 8.67
C TYR A 460 -1.06 -21.82 9.39
N LEU A 461 -0.97 -21.10 10.51
CA LEU A 461 -2.11 -20.70 11.32
C LEU A 461 -1.97 -19.25 11.79
N GLU A 462 -2.89 -18.38 11.36
CA GLU A 462 -2.92 -16.96 11.74
C GLU A 462 -4.32 -16.35 11.56
N GLY A 463 -4.47 -15.08 11.93
CA GLY A 463 -5.69 -14.30 11.77
C GLY A 463 -6.09 -14.05 10.31
N SER A 464 -7.37 -13.73 10.10
CA SER A 464 -7.96 -13.51 8.77
C SER A 464 -7.32 -12.39 7.94
N ASP A 465 -6.65 -11.44 8.58
CA ASP A 465 -5.84 -10.40 7.95
C ASP A 465 -4.62 -10.94 7.20
N GLN A 466 -4.12 -12.13 7.53
CA GLN A 466 -2.93 -12.68 6.89
C GLN A 466 -3.17 -13.17 5.45
N HIS A 467 -4.42 -13.22 4.98
CA HIS A 467 -4.74 -13.43 3.55
C HIS A 467 -4.22 -12.33 2.62
N ARG A 468 -4.00 -11.12 3.17
CA ARG A 468 -3.34 -10.00 2.48
C ARG A 468 -1.90 -9.76 2.98
N GLY A 469 -1.51 -10.42 4.06
CA GLY A 469 -0.21 -10.30 4.71
C GLY A 469 0.65 -11.54 4.50
N TRP A 470 0.96 -12.25 5.59
CA TRP A 470 1.99 -13.30 5.60
C TRP A 470 1.66 -14.55 4.77
N PHE A 471 0.40 -15.01 4.73
CA PHE A 471 0.03 -16.14 3.86
C PHE A 471 0.24 -15.77 2.38
N HIS A 472 -0.08 -14.51 2.05
CA HIS A 472 0.01 -13.97 0.72
C HIS A 472 1.47 -13.83 0.26
N SER A 473 2.31 -13.20 1.08
CA SER A 473 3.72 -12.99 0.72
C SER A 473 4.52 -14.28 0.72
N SER A 474 4.28 -15.19 1.67
CA SER A 474 4.92 -16.51 1.69
C SER A 474 4.55 -17.34 0.45
N LEU A 475 3.27 -17.29 0.02
CA LEU A 475 2.83 -17.94 -1.21
C LEU A 475 3.57 -17.39 -2.43
N LEU A 476 3.58 -16.07 -2.60
CA LEU A 476 4.20 -15.43 -3.76
C LEU A 476 5.70 -15.66 -3.80
N GLU A 477 6.38 -15.49 -2.66
CA GLU A 477 7.82 -15.71 -2.57
C GLU A 477 8.15 -17.16 -2.96
N SER A 478 7.52 -18.15 -2.31
CA SER A 478 7.76 -19.57 -2.58
C SER A 478 7.35 -19.97 -4.00
N CYS A 479 6.28 -19.41 -4.57
CA CYS A 479 5.90 -19.71 -5.96
C CYS A 479 6.90 -19.11 -6.97
N ALA A 480 7.49 -17.96 -6.66
CA ALA A 480 8.48 -17.35 -7.52
C ALA A 480 9.81 -18.10 -7.50
N THR A 481 10.20 -18.67 -6.35
CA THR A 481 11.51 -19.30 -6.15
C THR A 481 11.49 -20.83 -6.22
N ARG A 482 10.40 -21.48 -5.77
CA ARG A 482 10.20 -22.95 -5.78
C ARG A 482 9.04 -23.42 -6.65
N GLY A 483 8.10 -22.55 -7.02
CA GLY A 483 6.97 -22.89 -7.89
C GLY A 483 5.76 -23.52 -7.18
N VAL A 484 5.77 -23.61 -5.85
CA VAL A 484 4.71 -24.21 -5.02
C VAL A 484 4.48 -23.40 -3.75
N ALA A 485 3.36 -23.62 -3.06
CA ALA A 485 3.10 -23.00 -1.76
C ALA A 485 4.04 -23.55 -0.67
N PRO A 486 4.44 -22.73 0.33
CA PRO A 486 5.32 -23.18 1.41
C PRO A 486 4.56 -23.90 2.54
N TYR A 487 3.26 -24.15 2.36
CA TYR A 487 2.36 -24.76 3.34
C TYR A 487 1.37 -25.73 2.67
N LYS A 488 1.00 -26.80 3.37
CA LYS A 488 -0.01 -27.78 2.90
C LYS A 488 -1.43 -27.48 3.38
N ASN A 489 -1.53 -26.90 4.58
CA ASN A 489 -2.80 -26.53 5.21
C ASN A 489 -2.71 -25.09 5.73
N VAL A 490 -3.77 -24.32 5.56
CA VAL A 490 -3.91 -22.98 6.15
C VAL A 490 -5.13 -22.97 7.06
N VAL A 491 -4.89 -22.69 8.34
CA VAL A 491 -5.92 -22.48 9.34
C VAL A 491 -6.04 -20.99 9.61
N THR A 492 -7.25 -20.46 9.48
CA THR A 492 -7.52 -19.05 9.72
C THR A 492 -8.51 -18.88 10.83
N HIS A 493 -8.19 -18.00 11.78
CA HIS A 493 -9.12 -17.59 12.83
C HIS A 493 -9.62 -16.16 12.65
N GLY A 494 -10.81 -15.89 13.21
CA GLY A 494 -11.36 -14.54 13.34
C GLY A 494 -10.60 -13.71 14.37
N PHE A 495 -10.99 -12.44 14.51
CA PHE A 495 -10.41 -11.51 15.49
C PHE A 495 -11.04 -11.67 16.87
N THR A 496 -10.26 -11.38 17.91
CA THR A 496 -10.81 -11.22 19.26
C THR A 496 -11.40 -9.82 19.43
N MET A 497 -12.66 -9.76 19.83
CA MET A 497 -13.46 -8.57 20.08
C MET A 497 -13.81 -8.45 21.58
N ASP A 498 -14.26 -7.25 21.99
CA ASP A 498 -14.81 -7.07 23.32
C ASP A 498 -16.13 -7.85 23.51
N GLU A 499 -16.64 -7.88 24.74
CA GLU A 499 -17.88 -8.59 25.11
C GLU A 499 -19.10 -8.17 24.28
N LYS A 500 -19.10 -6.95 23.72
CA LYS A 500 -20.15 -6.38 22.89
C LYS A 500 -19.91 -6.58 21.39
N GLY A 501 -18.83 -7.27 21.01
CA GLY A 501 -18.45 -7.51 19.61
C GLY A 501 -17.78 -6.30 18.94
N ARG A 502 -17.23 -5.36 19.71
CA ARG A 502 -16.50 -4.20 19.16
C ARG A 502 -15.00 -4.47 19.14
N LYS A 503 -14.31 -3.93 18.13
CA LYS A 503 -12.84 -3.96 18.05
C LYS A 503 -12.23 -3.42 19.35
N MET A 504 -11.26 -4.16 19.89
CA MET A 504 -10.55 -3.74 21.09
C MET A 504 -9.52 -2.66 20.75
N SER A 505 -9.46 -1.61 21.57
CA SER A 505 -8.39 -0.61 21.48
C SER A 505 -8.05 -0.03 22.86
N LYS A 506 -6.81 0.46 23.00
CA LYS A 506 -6.37 1.11 24.25
C LYS A 506 -7.15 2.40 24.53
N SER A 507 -7.47 3.18 23.50
CA SER A 507 -8.19 4.45 23.64
C SER A 507 -9.66 4.25 24.03
N SER A 508 -10.30 3.17 23.58
CA SER A 508 -11.68 2.84 23.99
C SER A 508 -11.78 2.16 25.35
N GLY A 509 -10.67 1.81 25.99
CA GLY A 509 -10.64 1.19 27.32
C GLY A 509 -11.36 -0.16 27.42
N ASN A 510 -11.66 -0.79 26.28
CA ASN A 510 -12.40 -2.06 26.18
C ASN A 510 -11.49 -3.28 25.95
N ALA A 511 -10.17 -3.09 25.96
CA ALA A 511 -9.21 -4.16 25.78
C ALA A 511 -9.14 -5.05 27.03
N VAL A 512 -9.15 -6.37 26.82
CA VAL A 512 -8.88 -7.35 27.87
C VAL A 512 -7.39 -7.68 27.84
N ASP A 513 -6.69 -7.44 28.96
CA ASP A 513 -5.27 -7.77 29.11
C ASP A 513 -5.10 -9.25 29.51
N PRO A 514 -4.48 -10.10 28.65
CA PRO A 514 -4.27 -11.50 28.97
C PRO A 514 -3.49 -11.73 30.26
N LEU A 515 -2.47 -10.91 30.56
CA LEU A 515 -1.64 -11.08 31.76
C LEU A 515 -2.45 -10.86 33.03
N LYS A 516 -3.31 -9.83 33.02
CA LYS A 516 -4.23 -9.57 34.14
C LYS A 516 -5.18 -10.73 34.39
N VAL A 517 -5.66 -11.38 33.32
CA VAL A 517 -6.53 -12.56 33.45
C VAL A 517 -5.73 -13.75 34.02
N ILE A 518 -4.50 -13.98 33.55
CA ILE A 518 -3.62 -15.03 34.06
C ILE A 518 -3.34 -14.84 35.56
N ASP A 519 -3.00 -13.63 35.98
CA ASP A 519 -2.68 -13.35 37.39
C ASP A 519 -3.89 -13.54 38.32
N GLN A 520 -5.11 -13.29 37.82
CA GLN A 520 -6.34 -13.41 38.60
C GLN A 520 -6.90 -14.83 38.61
N SER A 521 -6.84 -15.54 37.47
CA SER A 521 -7.64 -16.76 37.26
C SER A 521 -6.82 -17.95 36.75
N GLY A 522 -5.56 -17.76 36.36
CA GLY A 522 -4.70 -18.77 35.73
C GLY A 522 -4.77 -18.77 34.20
N ALA A 523 -3.69 -19.22 33.55
CA ALA A 523 -3.59 -19.28 32.09
C ALA A 523 -4.55 -20.29 31.47
N GLU A 524 -4.92 -21.33 32.23
CA GLU A 524 -5.86 -22.36 31.82
C GLU A 524 -7.23 -21.80 31.47
N ILE A 525 -7.64 -20.68 32.08
CA ILE A 525 -8.94 -20.05 31.80
C ILE A 525 -8.97 -19.43 30.41
N ILE A 526 -7.88 -18.79 29.99
CA ILE A 526 -7.75 -18.26 28.62
C ILE A 526 -7.73 -19.42 27.63
N ARG A 527 -6.95 -20.47 27.91
CA ARG A 527 -6.90 -21.65 27.04
C ARG A 527 -8.25 -22.34 26.90
N LEU A 528 -8.97 -22.51 28.00
CA LEU A 528 -10.30 -23.12 28.00
C LEU A 528 -11.27 -22.27 27.18
N TRP A 529 -11.25 -20.94 27.37
CA TRP A 529 -12.02 -20.02 26.55
C TRP A 529 -11.68 -20.19 25.06
N THR A 530 -10.39 -20.17 24.68
CA THR A 530 -9.96 -20.35 23.29
C THR A 530 -10.47 -21.67 22.70
N THR A 531 -10.38 -22.78 23.45
CA THR A 531 -10.90 -24.08 22.99
C THR A 531 -12.42 -24.16 22.90
N SER A 532 -13.14 -23.28 23.60
CA SER A 532 -14.61 -23.21 23.58
C SER A 532 -15.16 -22.36 22.44
N CYS A 533 -14.32 -21.54 21.81
CA CYS A 533 -14.72 -20.66 20.72
C CYS A 533 -14.79 -21.39 19.38
N ASP A 534 -15.76 -21.02 18.56
CA ASP A 534 -15.65 -21.23 17.12
C ASP A 534 -14.60 -20.25 16.58
N TYR A 535 -13.41 -20.76 16.27
CA TYR A 535 -12.31 -19.93 15.80
C TYR A 535 -12.56 -19.33 14.42
N SER A 536 -13.49 -19.89 13.62
CA SER A 536 -13.75 -19.43 12.26
C SER A 536 -14.48 -18.09 12.21
N GLU A 537 -15.11 -17.70 13.31
CA GLU A 537 -15.81 -16.43 13.51
C GLU A 537 -15.01 -15.50 14.44
N ASP A 538 -15.38 -14.22 14.50
CA ASP A 538 -14.82 -13.30 15.49
C ASP A 538 -15.21 -13.72 16.92
N GLN A 539 -14.22 -13.87 17.80
CA GLN A 539 -14.42 -14.36 19.17
C GLN A 539 -14.61 -13.21 20.14
N ARG A 540 -15.48 -13.38 21.14
CA ARG A 540 -15.71 -12.35 22.17
C ARG A 540 -15.04 -12.73 23.47
N ILE A 541 -14.46 -11.74 24.14
CA ILE A 541 -13.91 -11.89 25.48
C ILE A 541 -14.30 -10.72 26.38
N GLY A 542 -14.60 -11.02 27.64
CA GLY A 542 -15.04 -10.05 28.64
C GLY A 542 -15.19 -10.67 30.02
N PRO A 543 -15.48 -9.86 31.05
CA PRO A 543 -15.57 -10.31 32.43
C PRO A 543 -16.55 -11.47 32.64
N GLU A 544 -17.75 -11.44 32.03
CA GLU A 544 -18.73 -12.52 32.22
C GLU A 544 -18.29 -13.79 31.49
N ILE A 545 -17.69 -13.67 30.30
CA ILE A 545 -17.14 -14.81 29.56
C ILE A 545 -15.98 -15.48 30.34
N ILE A 546 -15.09 -14.69 30.93
CA ILE A 546 -13.98 -15.20 31.77
C ILE A 546 -14.55 -15.89 33.01
N LYS A 547 -15.55 -15.31 33.66
CA LYS A 547 -16.22 -15.90 34.82
C LYS A 547 -16.89 -17.23 34.48
N ALA A 548 -17.60 -17.31 33.35
CA ALA A 548 -18.23 -18.54 32.89
C ALA A 548 -17.19 -19.65 32.65
N ASN A 549 -16.05 -19.33 32.02
CA ASN A 549 -14.96 -20.27 31.82
C ASN A 549 -14.28 -20.67 33.14
N THR A 550 -14.18 -19.75 34.09
CA THR A 550 -13.67 -20.04 35.45
C THR A 550 -14.56 -21.04 36.18
N ASP A 551 -15.88 -20.89 36.10
CA ASP A 551 -16.82 -21.81 36.73
C ASP A 551 -16.83 -23.18 36.04
N ALA A 552 -16.72 -23.23 34.72
CA ALA A 552 -16.54 -24.47 33.95
C ALA A 552 -15.26 -25.21 34.35
N TYR A 553 -14.13 -24.49 34.45
CA TYR A 553 -12.86 -25.03 34.92
C TYR A 553 -12.95 -25.58 36.34
N ARG A 554 -13.56 -24.82 37.28
CA ARG A 554 -13.77 -25.28 38.67
C ARG A 554 -14.59 -26.56 38.72
N LYS A 555 -15.63 -26.67 37.90
CA LYS A 555 -16.44 -27.89 37.81
C LYS A 555 -15.60 -29.08 37.34
N MET A 556 -14.85 -28.94 36.25
CA MET A 556 -13.95 -30.01 35.76
C MET A 556 -12.93 -30.42 36.82
N ARG A 557 -12.25 -29.45 37.44
CA ARG A 557 -11.27 -29.70 38.50
C ARG A 557 -11.88 -30.41 39.71
N ASN A 558 -13.08 -30.01 40.14
CA ASN A 558 -13.76 -30.65 41.26
C ASN A 558 -14.17 -32.09 40.95
N CYS A 559 -14.54 -32.39 39.70
CA CYS A 559 -14.80 -33.77 39.26
C CYS A 559 -13.53 -34.63 39.37
N PHE A 560 -12.40 -34.15 38.84
CA PHE A 560 -11.12 -34.88 38.99
C PHE A 560 -10.69 -35.03 40.45
N ARG A 561 -10.86 -33.98 41.27
CA ARG A 561 -10.57 -34.03 42.71
C ARG A 561 -11.45 -35.04 43.46
N PHE A 562 -12.66 -35.30 43.02
CA PHE A 562 -13.53 -36.32 43.65
C PHE A 562 -13.12 -37.75 43.25
N LEU A 563 -12.51 -37.92 42.08
CA LEU A 563 -12.01 -39.22 41.60
C LEU A 563 -10.65 -39.61 42.18
N LEU A 564 -9.79 -38.61 42.45
CA LEU A 564 -8.52 -38.76 43.18
C LEU A 564 -8.77 -38.93 44.68
#